data_AF-A0A2C9W2K8-F1
#
_entry.id   AF-A0A2C9W2K8-F1
#
_cell.length_a   1.000
_cell.length_b   1.000
_cell.length_c   1.000
_cell.angle_alpha   90.00
_cell.angle_beta   90.00
_cell.angle_gamma   90.00
#
_symmetry.space_group_name_H-M   'P 1'
#
loop_
_entity.id
_entity.type
_entity.pdbx_description
1 polymer ?
#
loop_
_entity_poly.entity_id
_entity_poly.type
_entity_poly.pdbx_seq_one_letter_code
_entity_poly.pdbx_strand_id
1 'polypeptide(L)'
;MRNRNGMTPGEIFRQEHKNLAREAEQWMKTIASSCMVVPTLVVTVTFAAAFTVPGGNTQDTGIPIYLKETSFMIFAVSDALAFFSTSASLLMFICIFNLDYSEEITVRTLKLLILGFITLFFSIVTMFAAFGASLYIVLSHRVEWVAAPIGLLACVPVALFAYFQFPQWYSVA
;
A
#
# COMPACT_ATOMS: atom_id res chain seq x y z
N MET A 1 35.64 -24.07 13.47
CA MET A 1 36.61 -23.19 14.17
C MET A 1 35.93 -22.63 15.41
N ARG A 2 36.56 -22.69 16.59
CA ARG A 2 36.05 -22.13 17.86
C ARG A 2 37.14 -21.29 18.51
N ASN A 3 36.78 -20.20 19.20
CA ASN A 3 37.74 -19.34 19.90
C ASN A 3 38.23 -19.99 21.21
N ARG A 4 39.10 -19.29 21.96
CA ARG A 4 39.61 -19.75 23.28
C ARG A 4 38.52 -19.96 24.34
N ASN A 5 37.35 -19.33 24.16
CA ASN A 5 36.19 -19.48 25.03
C ASN A 5 35.23 -20.58 24.54
N GLY A 6 35.62 -21.36 23.52
CA GLY A 6 34.79 -22.41 22.93
C GLY A 6 33.66 -21.90 22.04
N MET A 7 33.58 -20.60 21.76
CA MET A 7 32.52 -20.00 20.96
C MET A 7 32.80 -20.10 19.46
N THR A 8 31.76 -20.32 18.67
CA THR A 8 31.79 -20.24 17.21
C THR A 8 31.74 -18.78 16.73
N PRO A 9 32.19 -18.47 15.50
CA PRO A 9 32.08 -17.12 14.95
C PRO A 9 30.66 -16.53 14.96
N GLY A 10 29.64 -17.36 14.71
CA GLY A 10 28.23 -16.94 14.75
C GLY A 10 27.76 -16.56 16.16
N GLU A 11 28.19 -17.29 17.19
CA GLU A 11 27.86 -16.97 18.58
C GLU A 11 28.51 -15.66 19.04
N ILE A 12 29.76 -15.41 18.63
CA ILE A 12 30.47 -14.16 18.90
C ILE A 12 29.75 -12.99 18.21
N PHE A 13 29.42 -13.14 16.92
CA PHE A 13 28.69 -12.12 16.17
C PHE A 13 27.36 -11.76 16.83
N ARG A 14 26.57 -12.77 17.20
CA ARG A 14 25.28 -12.59 17.88
C ARG A 14 25.40 -11.90 19.23
N GLN A 15 26.42 -12.25 20.00
CA GLN A 15 26.64 -11.63 21.31
C GLN A 15 26.99 -10.15 21.17
N GLU A 16 27.91 -9.81 20.26
CA GLU A 16 28.32 -8.42 19.99
C GLU A 16 27.18 -7.58 19.38
N HIS A 17 26.33 -8.18 18.53
CA HIS A 17 25.27 -7.46 17.81
C HIS A 17 23.88 -7.58 18.46
N LYS A 18 23.77 -8.13 19.68
CA LYS A 18 22.48 -8.33 20.38
C LYS A 18 21.70 -7.02 20.58
N ASN A 19 22.40 -5.94 20.90
CA ASN A 19 21.76 -4.63 21.09
C ASN A 19 21.25 -4.06 19.76
N LEU A 20 22.06 -4.13 18.70
CA LEU A 20 21.66 -3.71 17.35
C LEU A 20 20.46 -4.50 16.83
N ALA A 21 20.42 -5.81 17.10
CA ALA A 21 19.29 -6.67 16.75
C ALA A 21 17.98 -6.22 17.45
N ARG A 22 18.07 -5.85 18.73
CA ARG A 22 16.93 -5.33 19.50
C ARG A 22 16.49 -3.94 19.03
N GLU A 23 17.42 -3.06 18.69
CA GLU A 23 17.11 -1.75 18.11
C GLU A 23 16.44 -1.90 16.74
N ALA A 24 16.92 -2.82 15.90
CA ALA A 24 16.30 -3.14 14.62
C ALA A 24 14.87 -3.66 14.79
N GLU A 25 14.62 -4.57 15.74
CA GLU A 25 13.27 -5.02 16.08
C GLU A 25 12.35 -3.85 16.43
N GLN A 26 12.79 -3.00 17.36
CA GLN A 26 12.00 -1.87 17.83
C GLN A 26 11.70 -0.91 16.69
N TRP A 27 12.69 -0.60 15.86
CA TRP A 27 12.52 0.24 14.68
C TRP A 27 11.50 -0.36 13.70
N MET A 28 11.57 -1.66 13.43
CA MET A 28 10.60 -2.34 12.54
C MET A 28 9.18 -2.30 13.10
N LYS A 29 8.99 -2.55 14.41
CA LYS A 29 7.67 -2.46 15.07
C LYS A 29 7.13 -1.04 15.04
N THR A 30 7.98 -0.03 15.28
CA THR A 30 7.60 1.39 15.20
C THR A 30 7.17 1.79 13.79
N ILE A 31 7.91 1.38 12.76
CA ILE A 31 7.55 1.65 11.36
C ILE A 31 6.26 0.94 11.01
N ALA A 32 6.13 -0.36 11.31
CA ALA A 32 4.93 -1.11 11.00
C ALA A 32 3.68 -0.47 11.62
N SER A 33 3.74 -0.08 12.90
CA SER A 33 2.66 0.63 13.59
C SER A 33 2.29 1.95 12.90
N SER A 34 3.30 2.78 12.59
CA SER A 34 3.09 4.06 11.91
C SER A 34 2.49 3.88 10.50
N CYS A 35 2.92 2.82 9.80
CA CYS A 35 2.48 2.49 8.45
C CYS A 35 1.12 1.81 8.38
N MET A 36 0.50 1.38 9.49
CA MET A 36 -0.87 0.83 9.47
C MET A 36 -1.95 1.89 9.25
N VAL A 37 -1.67 3.15 9.59
CA VAL A 37 -2.67 4.24 9.54
C VAL A 37 -3.16 4.47 8.10
N VAL A 38 -2.24 4.59 7.15
CA VAL A 38 -2.58 4.88 5.73
C VAL A 38 -3.40 3.74 5.09
N PRO A 39 -2.99 2.46 5.13
CA PRO A 39 -3.82 1.35 4.63
C PRO A 39 -5.20 1.32 5.28
N THR A 40 -5.30 1.52 6.60
CA THR A 40 -6.59 1.52 7.31
C THR A 40 -7.56 2.57 6.76
N LEU A 41 -7.06 3.77 6.47
CA LEU A 41 -7.84 4.83 5.83
C LEU A 41 -8.26 4.43 4.41
N VAL A 42 -7.35 3.86 3.62
CA VAL A 42 -7.65 3.41 2.25
C VAL A 42 -8.69 2.28 2.24
N VAL A 43 -8.57 1.26 3.11
CA VAL A 43 -9.59 0.20 3.30
C VAL A 43 -10.95 0.83 3.55
N THR A 44 -11.02 1.79 4.47
CA THR A 44 -12.27 2.40 4.91
C THR A 44 -12.94 3.18 3.77
N VAL A 45 -12.16 4.00 3.04
CA VAL A 45 -12.68 4.80 1.94
C VAL A 45 -13.12 3.94 0.75
N THR A 46 -12.33 2.94 0.37
CA THR A 46 -12.67 2.02 -0.74
C THR A 46 -13.85 1.11 -0.39
N PHE A 47 -13.92 0.62 0.85
CA PHE A 47 -15.10 -0.11 1.33
C PHE A 47 -16.38 0.72 1.24
N ALA A 48 -16.33 1.98 1.68
CA ALA A 48 -17.47 2.88 1.57
C ALA A 48 -17.85 3.11 0.10
N ALA A 49 -16.87 3.35 -0.77
CA ALA A 49 -17.06 3.60 -2.19
C ALA A 49 -17.75 2.43 -2.93
N ALA A 50 -17.52 1.18 -2.50
CA ALA A 50 -18.19 0.00 -3.04
C ALA A 50 -19.72 0.01 -2.80
N PHE A 51 -20.20 0.64 -1.72
CA PHE A 51 -21.63 0.76 -1.42
C PHE A 51 -22.22 2.11 -1.82
N THR A 52 -21.40 3.17 -1.86
CA THR A 52 -21.78 4.51 -2.30
C THR A 52 -21.21 4.81 -3.69
N VAL A 53 -21.65 4.03 -4.67
CA VAL A 53 -21.10 4.08 -6.02
C VAL A 53 -21.32 5.44 -6.71
N PRO A 54 -20.37 5.89 -7.56
CA PRO A 54 -20.50 7.15 -8.29
C PRO A 54 -21.71 7.12 -9.23
N GLY A 55 -22.49 8.21 -9.21
CA GLY A 55 -23.70 8.33 -10.01
C GLY A 55 -24.95 7.69 -9.39
N GLY A 56 -24.81 6.90 -8.31
CA GLY A 56 -25.91 6.35 -7.55
C GLY A 56 -26.57 5.11 -8.15
N ASN A 57 -27.58 4.63 -7.44
CA ASN A 57 -28.33 3.41 -7.77
C ASN A 57 -29.76 3.74 -8.20
N THR A 58 -30.33 2.89 -9.04
CA THR A 58 -31.74 2.96 -9.43
C THR A 58 -32.62 2.66 -8.21
N GLN A 59 -33.60 3.51 -7.92
CA GLN A 59 -34.46 3.39 -6.71
C GLN A 59 -35.23 2.06 -6.64
N ASP A 60 -35.62 1.49 -7.78
CA ASP A 60 -36.48 0.30 -7.83
C ASP A 60 -35.71 -1.03 -7.70
N THR A 61 -34.43 -1.05 -8.08
CA THR A 61 -33.65 -2.29 -8.20
C THR A 61 -32.34 -2.28 -7.42
N GLY A 62 -31.89 -1.12 -6.95
CA GLY A 62 -30.58 -0.96 -6.31
C GLY A 62 -29.39 -1.13 -7.26
N ILE A 63 -29.64 -1.28 -8.57
CA ILE A 63 -28.59 -1.48 -9.58
C ILE A 63 -27.91 -0.14 -9.89
N PRO A 64 -26.57 -0.07 -9.95
CA PRO A 64 -25.84 1.14 -10.33
C PRO A 64 -26.29 1.66 -11.70
N ILE A 65 -26.61 2.95 -11.78
CA ILE A 65 -27.16 3.59 -12.98
C ILE A 65 -26.18 3.48 -14.17
N TYR A 66 -24.89 3.58 -13.88
CA TYR A 66 -23.81 3.54 -14.88
C TYR A 66 -23.21 2.15 -15.09
N LEU A 67 -23.87 1.06 -14.66
CA LEU A 67 -23.30 -0.29 -14.72
C LEU A 67 -22.83 -0.73 -16.12
N LYS A 68 -23.46 -0.22 -17.18
CA LYS A 68 -23.09 -0.54 -18.58
C LYS A 68 -21.96 0.33 -19.13
N GLU A 69 -21.58 1.39 -18.43
CA GLU A 69 -20.52 2.30 -18.89
C GLU A 69 -19.14 1.75 -18.58
N THR A 70 -18.21 1.93 -19.52
CA THR A 70 -16.82 1.50 -19.34
C THR A 70 -16.16 2.18 -18.14
N SER A 71 -16.47 3.46 -17.89
CA SER A 71 -15.93 4.20 -16.74
C SER A 71 -16.35 3.59 -15.40
N PHE A 72 -17.58 3.06 -15.30
CA PHE A 72 -18.03 2.38 -14.09
C PHE A 72 -17.29 1.06 -13.87
N MET A 73 -17.05 0.29 -14.93
CA MET A 73 -16.25 -0.93 -14.84
C MET A 73 -14.81 -0.64 -14.42
N ILE A 74 -14.19 0.42 -14.94
CA ILE A 74 -12.86 0.88 -14.53
C ILE A 74 -12.87 1.25 -13.04
N PHE A 75 -13.87 2.01 -12.58
CA PHE A 75 -14.05 2.34 -11.18
C PHE A 75 -14.14 1.08 -10.31
N ALA A 76 -15.07 0.17 -10.60
CA ALA A 76 -15.35 -0.99 -9.77
C ALA A 76 -14.14 -1.95 -9.68
N VAL A 77 -13.45 -2.21 -10.80
CA VAL A 77 -12.26 -3.05 -10.81
C VAL A 77 -11.11 -2.38 -10.05
N SER A 78 -10.89 -1.08 -10.26
CA SER A 78 -9.81 -0.35 -9.60
C SER A 78 -10.03 -0.23 -8.09
N ASP A 79 -11.28 0.01 -7.66
CA ASP A 79 -11.66 0.09 -6.26
C ASP A 79 -11.47 -1.27 -5.55
N ALA A 80 -11.89 -2.37 -6.18
CA ALA A 80 -11.66 -3.72 -5.66
C ALA A 80 -10.16 -4.04 -5.54
N LEU A 81 -9.36 -3.74 -6.56
CA LEU A 81 -7.90 -3.93 -6.53
C LEU A 81 -7.25 -3.10 -5.41
N ALA A 82 -7.69 -1.85 -5.24
CA ALA A 82 -7.23 -1.00 -4.16
C ALA A 82 -7.54 -1.60 -2.79
N PHE A 83 -8.79 -2.04 -2.57
CA PHE A 83 -9.26 -2.61 -1.31
C PHE A 83 -8.50 -3.90 -0.93
N PHE A 84 -8.43 -4.88 -1.85
CA PHE A 84 -7.77 -6.15 -1.54
C PHE A 84 -6.26 -5.99 -1.36
N SER A 85 -5.60 -5.18 -2.19
CA SER A 85 -4.16 -4.97 -2.09
C SER A 85 -3.78 -4.22 -0.82
N THR A 86 -4.55 -3.19 -0.44
CA THR A 86 -4.31 -2.45 0.82
C THR A 86 -4.63 -3.30 2.05
N SER A 87 -5.66 -4.15 1.99
CA SER A 87 -5.97 -5.09 3.07
C SER A 87 -4.85 -6.10 3.28
N ALA A 88 -4.26 -6.63 2.19
CA ALA A 88 -3.10 -7.50 2.28
C ALA A 88 -1.89 -6.77 2.89
N SER A 89 -1.63 -5.52 2.48
CA SER A 89 -0.58 -4.67 3.07
C SER A 89 -0.79 -4.45 4.58
N LEU A 90 -2.02 -4.11 4.98
CA LEU A 90 -2.39 -3.90 6.38
C LEU A 90 -2.13 -5.16 7.22
N LEU A 91 -2.52 -6.33 6.73
CA LEU A 91 -2.26 -7.61 7.39
C LEU A 91 -0.75 -7.90 7.51
N MET A 92 0.05 -7.56 6.50
CA MET A 92 1.51 -7.70 6.57
C MET A 92 2.12 -6.79 7.65
N PHE A 93 1.70 -5.53 7.73
CA PHE A 93 2.17 -4.63 8.79
C PHE A 93 1.72 -5.10 10.18
N ILE A 94 0.47 -5.55 10.34
CA ILE A 94 -0.01 -6.15 11.59
C ILE A 94 0.84 -7.36 11.97
N CYS A 95 1.18 -8.22 10.99
CA CYS A 95 2.04 -9.37 11.22
C CYS A 95 3.43 -8.95 11.74
N ILE A 96 4.05 -7.95 11.10
CA ILE A 96 5.36 -7.40 11.52
C ILE A 96 5.30 -6.83 12.95
N PHE A 97 4.24 -6.12 13.29
CA PHE A 97 4.08 -5.53 14.61
C PHE A 97 3.93 -6.58 15.73
N ASN A 98 3.23 -7.68 15.45
CA ASN A 98 2.97 -8.74 16.42
C ASN A 98 4.07 -9.83 16.47
N LEU A 99 4.99 -9.86 15.51
CA LEU A 99 6.10 -10.81 15.49
C LEU A 99 7.13 -10.45 16.56
N ASP A 100 7.46 -11.42 17.41
CA ASP A 100 8.63 -11.33 18.29
C ASP A 100 9.91 -11.65 17.53
N TYR A 101 10.96 -10.86 17.80
CA TYR A 101 12.20 -10.96 17.05
C TYR A 101 12.99 -12.22 17.41
N SER A 102 13.38 -12.95 16.37
CA SER A 102 14.42 -13.99 16.38
C SER A 102 15.32 -13.77 15.16
N GLU A 103 16.58 -14.15 15.22
CA GLU A 103 17.55 -13.90 14.13
C GLU A 103 17.13 -14.50 12.78
N GLU A 104 16.44 -15.65 12.78
CA GLU A 104 15.90 -16.25 11.55
C GLU A 104 14.70 -15.48 10.99
N ILE A 105 14.05 -14.66 11.83
CA ILE A 105 12.85 -13.90 11.50
C ILE A 105 13.22 -12.55 10.84
N THR A 106 14.43 -12.02 11.04
CA THR A 106 14.87 -10.72 10.51
C THR A 106 14.71 -10.60 8.99
N VAL A 107 15.19 -11.58 8.23
CA VAL A 107 15.09 -11.56 6.76
C VAL A 107 13.63 -11.71 6.31
N ARG A 108 12.84 -12.52 7.03
CA ARG A 108 11.42 -12.73 6.73
C ARG A 108 10.62 -11.45 6.96
N THR A 109 10.83 -10.78 8.09
CA THR A 109 10.14 -9.54 8.45
C THR A 109 10.50 -8.41 7.48
N LEU A 110 11.76 -8.32 7.04
CA LEU A 110 12.15 -7.34 6.03
C LEU A 110 11.46 -7.59 4.67
N LYS A 111 11.34 -8.85 4.26
CA LYS A 111 10.58 -9.22 3.04
C LYS A 111 9.11 -8.84 3.16
N LEU A 112 8.48 -9.11 4.31
CA LEU A 112 7.09 -8.71 4.57
C LEU A 112 6.94 -7.18 4.54
N LEU A 113 7.91 -6.44 5.08
CA LEU A 113 7.90 -4.98 5.09
C LEU A 113 7.93 -4.42 3.66
N ILE A 114 8.87 -4.91 2.84
CA ILE A 114 9.00 -4.50 1.43
C ILE A 114 7.74 -4.87 0.64
N LEU A 115 7.23 -6.09 0.80
CA LEU A 115 6.01 -6.54 0.12
C LEU A 115 4.79 -5.72 0.55
N GLY A 116 4.70 -5.37 1.84
CA GLY A 116 3.68 -4.48 2.39
C GLY A 116 3.71 -3.10 1.73
N PHE A 117 4.89 -2.50 1.56
CA PHE A 117 5.02 -1.22 0.86
C PHE A 117 4.68 -1.31 -0.64
N ILE A 118 5.11 -2.37 -1.33
CA ILE A 118 4.81 -2.56 -2.76
C ILE A 118 3.30 -2.68 -2.98
N THR A 119 2.62 -3.49 -2.17
CA THR A 119 1.16 -3.69 -2.26
C THR A 119 0.40 -2.42 -1.88
N LEU A 120 0.84 -1.69 -0.85
CA LEU A 120 0.27 -0.39 -0.50
C LEU A 120 0.40 0.62 -1.65
N PHE A 121 1.58 0.70 -2.25
CA PHE A 121 1.82 1.61 -3.35
C PHE A 121 0.95 1.28 -4.56
N PHE A 122 0.87 0.00 -4.93
CA PHE A 122 -0.03 -0.47 -5.98
C PHE A 122 -1.49 -0.08 -5.69
N SER A 123 -1.95 -0.27 -4.44
CA SER A 123 -3.29 0.12 -4.01
C SER A 123 -3.56 1.63 -4.18
N ILE A 124 -2.60 2.47 -3.82
CA ILE A 124 -2.72 3.93 -3.97
C ILE A 124 -2.90 4.29 -5.45
N VAL A 125 -2.11 3.71 -6.36
CA VAL A 125 -2.24 3.95 -7.80
C VAL A 125 -3.63 3.53 -8.31
N THR A 126 -4.12 2.36 -7.92
CA THR A 126 -5.47 1.90 -8.31
C THR A 126 -6.57 2.76 -7.68
N MET A 127 -6.39 3.26 -6.45
CA MET A 127 -7.32 4.18 -5.80
C MET A 127 -7.44 5.50 -6.60
N PHE A 128 -6.34 6.06 -7.08
CA PHE A 128 -6.38 7.26 -7.93
C PHE A 128 -7.08 6.99 -9.27
N ALA A 129 -6.90 5.80 -9.86
CA ALA A 129 -7.64 5.40 -11.05
C ALA A 129 -9.15 5.30 -10.79
N ALA A 130 -9.55 4.70 -9.66
CA ALA A 130 -10.95 4.64 -9.23
C ALA A 130 -11.53 6.04 -9.02
N PHE A 131 -10.82 6.92 -8.32
CA PHE A 131 -11.24 8.30 -8.10
C PHE A 131 -11.40 9.07 -9.42
N GLY A 132 -10.47 8.92 -10.36
CA GLY A 132 -10.58 9.54 -11.69
C GLY A 132 -11.79 9.05 -12.47
N ALA A 133 -12.05 7.74 -12.46
CA ALA A 133 -13.24 7.16 -13.08
C ALA A 133 -14.54 7.67 -12.43
N SER A 134 -14.59 7.77 -11.10
CA SER A 134 -15.72 8.37 -10.37
C SER A 134 -15.97 9.82 -10.76
N LEU A 135 -14.93 10.65 -10.82
CA LEU A 135 -15.06 12.04 -11.26
C LEU A 135 -15.57 12.13 -12.70
N TYR A 136 -15.09 11.26 -13.59
CA TYR A 136 -15.58 11.20 -14.96
C TYR A 136 -17.09 10.87 -15.01
N ILE A 137 -17.54 9.87 -14.26
CA ILE A 137 -18.98 9.50 -14.20
C ILE A 137 -19.83 10.69 -13.73
N VAL A 138 -19.38 11.41 -12.70
CA VAL A 138 -20.17 12.50 -12.11
C VAL A 138 -20.12 13.78 -12.95
N LEU A 139 -18.99 14.11 -13.58
CA LEU A 139 -18.81 15.40 -14.27
C LEU A 139 -18.92 15.32 -15.80
N SER A 140 -18.84 14.13 -16.42
CA SER A 140 -18.84 13.98 -17.89
C SER A 140 -20.03 14.65 -18.58
N HIS A 141 -21.20 14.66 -17.94
CA HIS A 141 -22.39 15.28 -18.52
C HIS A 141 -22.37 16.83 -18.46
N ARG A 142 -21.59 17.42 -17.55
CA ARG A 142 -21.53 18.87 -17.33
C ARG A 142 -20.32 19.54 -18.00
N VAL A 143 -19.20 18.83 -18.12
CA VAL A 143 -17.92 19.41 -18.55
C VAL A 143 -17.21 18.42 -19.47
N GLU A 144 -17.25 18.66 -20.79
CA GLU A 144 -16.63 17.77 -21.79
C GLU A 144 -15.09 17.70 -21.68
N TRP A 145 -14.45 18.71 -21.08
CA TRP A 145 -12.99 18.79 -20.89
C TRP A 145 -12.46 18.18 -19.58
N VAL A 146 -13.30 17.50 -18.80
CA VAL A 146 -12.93 17.00 -17.46
C VAL A 146 -11.89 15.87 -17.48
N ALA A 147 -11.75 15.15 -18.61
CA ALA A 147 -10.75 14.09 -18.75
C ALA A 147 -9.30 14.61 -18.64
N ALA A 148 -9.04 15.85 -19.10
CA ALA A 148 -7.69 16.44 -19.09
C ALA A 148 -7.15 16.70 -17.67
N PRO A 149 -7.86 17.38 -16.75
CA PRO A 149 -7.38 17.57 -15.38
C PRO A 149 -7.37 16.27 -14.57
N ILE A 150 -8.29 15.32 -14.82
CA ILE A 150 -8.28 14.01 -14.16
C ILE A 150 -7.03 13.22 -14.54
N GLY A 151 -6.70 13.17 -15.84
CA GLY A 151 -5.48 12.52 -16.32
C GLY A 151 -4.22 13.16 -15.72
N LEU A 152 -4.17 14.50 -15.66
CA LEU A 152 -3.07 15.24 -15.05
C LEU A 152 -2.90 14.90 -13.57
N LEU A 153 -3.99 14.87 -12.79
CA LEU A 153 -3.96 14.52 -11.37
C LEU A 153 -3.57 13.05 -11.14
N ALA A 154 -4.04 12.13 -11.98
CA ALA A 154 -3.69 10.70 -11.88
C ALA A 154 -2.21 10.42 -12.17
N CYS A 155 -1.54 11.30 -12.93
CA CYS A 155 -0.10 11.22 -13.15
C CYS A 155 0.73 11.71 -11.96
N VAL A 156 0.16 12.51 -11.04
CA VAL A 156 0.90 13.10 -9.91
C VAL A 156 1.48 12.03 -8.97
N PRO A 157 0.75 10.99 -8.53
CA PRO A 157 1.31 9.93 -7.69
C PRO A 157 2.44 9.15 -8.39
N VAL A 158 2.30 8.90 -9.69
CA VAL A 158 3.30 8.19 -10.51
C VAL A 158 4.56 9.05 -10.66
N ALA A 159 4.39 10.35 -10.93
CA ALA A 159 5.49 11.30 -11.06
C ALA A 159 6.20 11.53 -9.72
N LEU A 160 5.46 11.63 -8.61
CA LEU A 160 6.02 11.73 -7.26
C LEU A 160 6.80 10.46 -6.90
N PHE A 161 6.27 9.28 -7.21
CA PHE A 161 6.98 8.03 -6.99
C PHE A 161 8.27 7.97 -7.78
N ALA A 162 8.23 8.32 -9.07
CA ALA A 162 9.45 8.45 -9.87
C ALA A 162 10.41 9.45 -9.19
N TYR A 163 9.97 10.67 -8.91
CA TYR A 163 10.82 11.70 -8.32
C TYR A 163 11.48 11.28 -6.99
N PHE A 164 10.77 10.56 -6.11
CA PHE A 164 11.33 10.10 -4.83
C PHE A 164 12.20 8.85 -4.94
N GLN A 165 11.89 7.94 -5.86
CA GLN A 165 12.64 6.69 -6.00
C GLN A 165 13.92 6.86 -6.83
N PHE A 166 13.91 7.69 -7.89
CA PHE A 166 15.05 7.90 -8.79
C PHE A 166 16.35 8.38 -8.08
N PRO A 167 16.32 9.30 -7.10
CA PRO A 167 17.52 9.74 -6.37
C PRO A 167 18.15 8.64 -5.51
N GLN A 168 17.35 7.69 -5.01
CA GLN A 168 17.84 6.60 -4.17
C GLN A 168 18.67 5.58 -4.97
N TRP A 169 18.41 5.40 -6.27
CA TRP A 169 19.19 4.49 -7.11
C TRP A 169 20.58 5.05 -7.47
N TYR A 170 20.71 6.38 -7.60
CA TYR A 170 21.99 7.02 -7.91
C TYR A 170 22.88 7.23 -6.68
N SER A 171 22.32 7.19 -5.47
CA SER A 171 23.09 7.35 -4.22
C SER A 171 23.79 6.06 -3.76
N VAL A 172 23.54 4.92 -4.41
CA VAL A 172 24.07 3.59 -4.01
C VAL A 172 24.91 2.95 -5.13
N ALA A 173 25.16 3.69 -6.22
CA ALA A 173 26.09 3.34 -7.31
C ALA A 173 27.31 4.25 -7.27
#